data_AF-A0A7S2X126-F1
#
_entry.id   AF-A0A7S2X126-F1
#
_cell.length_a   1.000
_cell.length_b   1.000
_cell.length_c   1.000
_cell.angle_alpha   90.00
_cell.angle_beta   90.00
_cell.angle_gamma   90.00
#
_symmetry.space_group_name_H-M   'P 1'
#
loop_
_entity.id
_entity.type
_entity.pdbx_description
1 polymer ?
#
loop_
_entity_poly.entity_id
_entity_poly.type
_entity_poly.pdbx_seq_one_letter_code
_entity_poly.pdbx_strand_id
1 'polypeptide(L)'
;AESEGGSWCKRASRFAAKTLSLFDWCDESALSLKRMLLRCLFCPPFLRTAHGRKMLARCFGLDPSFSREMTAVVRNQLLAGRKSLADHYGDILFLAWRNLKEERRQEERQRESGRMALEARCLLVLEGELLPGLVSSCLHAKTPKLSDMLRRLLRSALYQKRTKLVAVEEVITKTHEPLIFRALNAANAEVRRNACCLVTECFPLTHARQQTAGGGQGGSSRQPLEEWKQLNQNLLAKQIDAMASLLMDDCVEVRGQAATSVGFVLKGHWDALPAADVKNMVNKIAELCHDSCSSAVRCKAVEALGCLLDCAHAQDAMRKVLPAVLGLR
;
A
#
# COMPACT_ATOMS: atom_id res chain seq x y z
N ALA A 1 -32.20 13.94 7.67
CA ALA A 1 -32.11 13.17 6.40
C ALA A 1 -31.05 12.04 6.42
N GLU A 2 -30.42 11.71 7.56
CA GLU A 2 -29.34 10.70 7.62
C GLU A 2 -29.78 9.29 8.09
N SER A 3 -31.05 9.04 8.43
CA SER A 3 -31.47 7.75 9.01
C SER A 3 -32.02 6.72 7.99
N GLU A 4 -32.55 7.14 6.83
CA GLU A 4 -33.22 6.20 5.90
C GLU A 4 -32.26 5.44 4.97
N GLY A 5 -31.12 6.06 4.62
CA GLY A 5 -30.10 5.43 3.77
C GLY A 5 -29.49 4.15 4.37
N GLY A 6 -29.47 4.03 5.71
CA GLY A 6 -28.95 2.86 6.41
C GLY A 6 -29.83 1.62 6.29
N SER A 7 -31.16 1.78 6.22
CA SER A 7 -32.11 0.67 6.26
C SER A 7 -32.03 -0.21 5.00
N TRP A 8 -32.01 0.41 3.83
CA TRP A 8 -31.98 -0.33 2.56
C TRP A 8 -30.59 -0.90 2.24
N CYS A 9 -29.49 -0.17 2.48
CA CYS A 9 -28.14 -0.71 2.30
C CYS A 9 -27.89 -1.91 3.23
N LYS A 10 -28.43 -1.87 4.45
CA LYS A 10 -28.38 -2.99 5.40
C LYS A 10 -29.19 -4.19 4.89
N ARG A 11 -30.36 -3.98 4.27
CA ARG A 11 -31.12 -5.05 3.59
C ARG A 11 -30.35 -5.64 2.42
N ALA A 12 -29.81 -4.80 1.53
CA ALA A 12 -29.01 -5.22 0.38
C ALA A 12 -27.75 -5.99 0.82
N SER A 13 -27.05 -5.50 1.84
CA SER A 13 -25.90 -6.20 2.44
C SER A 13 -26.28 -7.56 3.03
N ARG A 14 -27.43 -7.68 3.70
CA ARG A 14 -27.94 -8.96 4.22
C ARG A 14 -28.32 -9.93 3.09
N PHE A 15 -29.04 -9.44 2.07
CA PHE A 15 -29.38 -10.21 0.87
C PHE A 15 -28.11 -10.74 0.20
N ALA A 16 -27.12 -9.88 0.01
CA ALA A 16 -25.84 -10.23 -0.57
C ALA A 16 -25.13 -11.35 0.19
N ALA A 17 -25.17 -11.32 1.53
CA ALA A 17 -24.57 -12.32 2.39
C ALA A 17 -25.16 -13.73 2.19
N LYS A 18 -26.47 -13.79 1.96
CA LYS A 18 -27.23 -15.05 1.99
C LYS A 18 -27.44 -15.65 0.61
N THR A 19 -27.44 -14.82 -0.43
CA THR A 19 -28.00 -15.21 -1.73
C THR A 19 -26.98 -15.18 -2.85
N LEU A 20 -26.04 -14.24 -2.87
CA LEU A 20 -25.14 -14.08 -4.02
C LEU A 20 -24.21 -15.29 -4.21
N SER A 21 -23.84 -15.98 -3.13
CA SER A 21 -23.05 -17.21 -3.21
C SER A 21 -23.79 -18.41 -3.78
N LEU A 22 -25.11 -18.30 -4.00
CA LEU A 22 -25.94 -19.39 -4.56
C LEU A 22 -26.05 -19.32 -6.08
N PHE A 23 -25.60 -18.24 -6.70
CA PHE A 23 -25.65 -18.06 -8.15
C PHE A 23 -24.45 -18.70 -8.82
N ASP A 24 -24.66 -19.30 -9.98
CA ASP A 24 -23.58 -19.60 -10.91
C ASP A 24 -23.17 -18.30 -11.62
N TRP A 25 -22.04 -17.75 -11.22
CA TRP A 25 -21.49 -16.52 -11.80
C TRP A 25 -20.80 -16.75 -13.15
N CYS A 26 -20.62 -18.00 -13.59
CA CYS A 26 -20.11 -18.30 -14.92
C CYS A 26 -21.23 -18.30 -15.99
N ASP A 27 -22.47 -18.52 -15.57
CA ASP A 27 -23.63 -18.63 -16.46
C ASP A 27 -24.13 -17.26 -16.97
N GLU A 28 -24.64 -17.23 -18.20
CA GLU A 28 -25.17 -16.01 -18.82
C GLU A 28 -26.39 -15.44 -18.09
N SER A 29 -27.16 -16.28 -17.38
CA SER A 29 -28.32 -15.84 -16.60
C SER A 29 -27.93 -14.84 -15.50
N ALA A 30 -26.69 -14.91 -14.98
CA ALA A 30 -26.18 -13.99 -13.97
C ALA A 30 -25.76 -12.62 -14.54
N LEU A 31 -25.72 -12.44 -15.87
CA LEU A 31 -25.19 -11.24 -16.52
C LEU A 31 -25.95 -9.96 -16.13
N SER A 32 -27.28 -10.05 -16.03
CA SER A 32 -28.12 -8.92 -15.62
C SER A 32 -27.79 -8.46 -14.19
N LEU A 33 -27.60 -9.41 -13.28
CA LEU A 33 -27.22 -9.18 -11.89
C LEU A 33 -25.78 -8.64 -11.79
N LYS A 34 -24.82 -9.21 -12.53
CA LYS A 34 -23.44 -8.69 -12.64
C LYS A 34 -23.44 -7.22 -13.03
N ARG A 35 -24.15 -6.86 -14.11
CA ARG A 35 -24.27 -5.47 -14.59
C ARG A 35 -24.85 -4.55 -13.52
N MET A 36 -25.86 -5.00 -12.78
CA MET A 36 -26.43 -4.21 -11.68
C MET A 36 -25.41 -4.02 -10.54
N LEU A 37 -24.69 -5.05 -10.15
CA LEU A 37 -23.66 -4.98 -9.10
C LEU A 37 -22.47 -4.08 -9.51
N LEU A 38 -22.05 -4.12 -10.78
CA LEU A 38 -21.03 -3.20 -11.29
C LEU A 38 -21.50 -1.74 -11.23
N ARG A 39 -22.79 -1.47 -11.48
CA ARG A 39 -23.36 -0.12 -11.32
C ARG A 39 -23.30 0.37 -9.86
N CYS A 40 -23.44 -0.53 -8.90
CA CYS A 40 -23.32 -0.20 -7.49
C CYS A 40 -21.92 0.34 -7.13
N LEU A 41 -20.86 -0.04 -7.86
CA LEU A 41 -19.49 0.45 -7.62
C LEU A 41 -19.29 1.93 -7.93
N PHE A 42 -20.18 2.59 -8.66
CA PHE A 42 -20.10 4.03 -8.93
C PHE A 42 -21.34 4.79 -8.44
N CYS A 43 -22.19 4.13 -7.66
CA CYS A 43 -23.40 4.71 -7.07
C CYS A 43 -23.10 5.27 -5.66
N PRO A 44 -23.18 6.59 -5.42
CA PRO A 44 -22.77 7.21 -4.15
C PRO A 44 -23.40 6.62 -2.88
N PRO A 45 -24.69 6.25 -2.85
CA PRO A 45 -25.32 5.65 -1.67
C PRO A 45 -24.67 4.33 -1.20
N PHE A 46 -24.17 3.50 -2.12
CA PHE A 46 -23.45 2.27 -1.75
C PHE A 46 -22.04 2.56 -1.24
N LEU A 47 -21.35 3.52 -1.85
CA LEU A 47 -19.96 3.85 -1.52
C LEU A 47 -19.83 4.59 -0.18
N ARG A 48 -20.76 5.50 0.12
CA ARG A 48 -20.73 6.33 1.33
C ARG A 48 -21.08 5.54 2.60
N THR A 49 -21.92 4.51 2.49
CA THR A 49 -22.37 3.75 3.66
C THR A 49 -21.44 2.58 3.98
N ALA A 50 -21.28 2.27 5.27
CA ALA A 50 -20.49 1.10 5.67
C ALA A 50 -21.13 -0.22 5.20
N HIS A 51 -22.46 -0.30 5.20
CA HIS A 51 -23.19 -1.48 4.72
C HIS A 51 -23.04 -1.69 3.22
N GLY A 52 -23.09 -0.62 2.41
CA GLY A 52 -22.87 -0.70 0.97
C GLY A 52 -21.43 -1.13 0.65
N ARG A 53 -20.42 -0.57 1.32
CA ARG A 53 -19.02 -1.02 1.18
C ARG A 53 -18.83 -2.49 1.55
N LYS A 54 -19.45 -2.97 2.65
CA LYS A 54 -19.43 -4.40 3.02
C LYS A 54 -20.09 -5.30 1.97
N MET A 55 -21.19 -4.83 1.36
CA MET A 55 -21.85 -5.55 0.27
C MET A 55 -20.95 -5.67 -0.96
N LEU A 56 -20.35 -4.55 -1.38
CA LEU A 56 -19.44 -4.50 -2.53
C LEU A 56 -18.18 -5.33 -2.28
N ALA A 57 -17.65 -5.32 -1.06
CA ALA A 57 -16.50 -6.15 -0.69
C ALA A 57 -16.77 -7.64 -0.88
N ARG A 58 -17.97 -8.12 -0.56
CA ARG A 58 -18.35 -9.52 -0.79
C ARG A 58 -18.43 -9.89 -2.25
N CYS A 59 -18.72 -8.93 -3.13
CA CYS A 59 -18.84 -9.20 -4.56
C CYS A 59 -17.50 -9.65 -5.17
N PHE A 60 -16.37 -9.23 -4.59
CA PHE A 60 -15.03 -9.70 -4.98
C PHE A 60 -14.74 -11.17 -4.61
N GLY A 61 -15.59 -11.81 -3.81
CA GLY A 61 -15.48 -13.23 -3.47
C GLY A 61 -16.36 -14.14 -4.32
N LEU A 62 -17.19 -13.59 -5.22
CA LEU A 62 -18.20 -14.36 -5.94
C LEU A 62 -17.63 -15.18 -7.11
N ASP A 63 -16.73 -14.59 -7.89
CA ASP A 63 -16.07 -15.25 -9.00
C ASP A 63 -14.80 -14.48 -9.45
N PRO A 64 -13.71 -15.17 -9.82
CA PRO A 64 -12.48 -14.52 -10.27
C PRO A 64 -12.64 -13.62 -11.49
N SER A 65 -13.45 -13.99 -12.48
CA SER A 65 -13.69 -13.13 -13.66
C SER A 65 -14.46 -11.87 -13.27
N PHE A 66 -15.47 -12.02 -12.41
CA PHE A 66 -16.24 -10.88 -11.92
C PHE A 66 -15.39 -9.93 -11.06
N SER A 67 -14.48 -10.46 -10.24
CA SER A 67 -13.53 -9.65 -9.48
C SER A 67 -12.60 -8.80 -10.37
N ARG A 68 -12.22 -9.31 -11.54
CA ARG A 68 -11.47 -8.53 -12.54
C ARG A 68 -12.33 -7.43 -13.16
N GLU A 69 -13.59 -7.70 -13.48
CA GLU A 69 -14.53 -6.67 -13.97
C GLU A 69 -14.72 -5.56 -12.92
N MET A 70 -14.93 -5.92 -11.65
CA MET A 70 -15.03 -4.96 -10.55
C MET A 70 -13.76 -4.11 -10.41
N THR A 71 -12.59 -4.73 -10.58
CA THR A 71 -11.29 -4.04 -10.57
C THR A 71 -11.19 -3.00 -11.68
N ALA A 72 -11.61 -3.34 -12.90
CA ALA A 72 -11.61 -2.42 -14.03
C ALA A 72 -12.50 -1.19 -13.74
N VAL A 73 -13.68 -1.41 -13.14
CA VAL A 73 -14.56 -0.32 -12.72
C VAL A 73 -13.88 0.57 -11.68
N VAL A 74 -13.28 0.00 -10.62
CA VAL A 74 -12.55 0.77 -9.60
C VAL A 74 -11.46 1.63 -10.24
N ARG A 75 -10.62 1.06 -11.11
CA ARG A 75 -9.53 1.78 -11.79
C ARG A 75 -10.05 2.93 -12.64
N ASN A 76 -11.10 2.71 -13.42
CA ASN A 76 -11.71 3.74 -14.26
C ASN A 76 -12.30 4.88 -13.42
N GLN A 77 -12.91 4.55 -12.28
CA GLN A 77 -13.51 5.56 -11.40
C GLN A 77 -12.47 6.44 -10.67
N LEU A 78 -11.25 5.94 -10.48
CA LEU A 78 -10.16 6.75 -9.90
C LEU A 78 -9.67 7.86 -10.84
N LEU A 79 -9.84 7.70 -12.15
CA LEU A 79 -9.49 8.73 -13.15
C LEU A 79 -10.30 10.02 -12.94
N ALA A 80 -11.50 9.94 -12.35
CA ALA A 80 -12.30 11.11 -11.98
C ALA A 80 -11.67 11.97 -10.86
N GLY A 81 -10.65 11.46 -10.16
CA GLY A 81 -9.84 12.25 -9.22
C GLY A 81 -10.53 12.67 -7.92
N ARG A 82 -11.58 11.95 -7.49
CA ARG A 82 -12.33 12.26 -6.25
C ARG A 82 -11.69 11.61 -5.03
N LYS A 83 -11.07 12.39 -4.15
CA LYS A 83 -10.34 11.92 -2.95
C LYS A 83 -11.13 10.94 -2.06
N SER A 84 -12.37 11.27 -1.69
CA SER A 84 -13.22 10.39 -0.86
C SER A 84 -13.55 9.06 -1.52
N LEU A 85 -13.55 9.02 -2.86
CA LEU A 85 -13.79 7.81 -3.61
C LEU A 85 -12.63 6.81 -3.48
N ALA A 86 -11.38 7.30 -3.47
CA ALA A 86 -10.22 6.45 -3.21
C ALA A 86 -10.28 5.82 -1.81
N ASP A 87 -10.70 6.57 -0.79
CA ASP A 87 -10.86 6.03 0.56
C ASP A 87 -11.95 4.95 0.60
N HIS A 88 -13.10 5.20 -0.02
CA HIS A 88 -14.18 4.21 -0.07
C HIS A 88 -13.76 2.92 -0.78
N TYR A 89 -13.06 3.02 -1.91
CA TYR A 89 -12.53 1.84 -2.60
C TYR A 89 -11.44 1.15 -1.80
N GLY A 90 -10.58 1.89 -1.11
CA GLY A 90 -9.58 1.30 -0.22
C GLY A 90 -10.23 0.46 0.87
N ASP A 91 -11.27 0.99 1.53
CA ASP A 91 -12.04 0.22 2.52
C ASP A 91 -12.73 -1.03 1.92
N ILE A 92 -13.28 -0.93 0.70
CA ILE A 92 -13.90 -2.08 0.01
C ILE A 92 -12.86 -3.16 -0.25
N LEU A 93 -11.71 -2.80 -0.80
CA LEU A 93 -10.64 -3.74 -1.13
C LEU A 93 -10.04 -4.39 0.12
N PHE A 94 -9.85 -3.61 1.19
CA PHE A 94 -9.41 -4.15 2.48
C PHE A 94 -10.40 -5.18 3.02
N LEU A 95 -11.70 -4.84 3.03
CA LEU A 95 -12.74 -5.74 3.51
C LEU A 95 -12.83 -7.00 2.65
N ALA A 96 -12.71 -6.89 1.33
CA ALA A 96 -12.72 -8.02 0.41
C ALA A 96 -11.54 -8.96 0.70
N TRP A 97 -10.32 -8.42 0.72
CA TRP A 97 -9.11 -9.19 1.00
C TRP A 97 -9.16 -9.85 2.38
N ARG A 98 -9.57 -9.12 3.42
CA ARG A 98 -9.63 -9.65 4.78
C ARG A 98 -10.64 -10.79 4.91
N ASN A 99 -11.83 -10.63 4.36
CA ASN A 99 -12.87 -11.66 4.45
C ASN A 99 -12.42 -12.94 3.72
N LEU A 100 -11.88 -12.83 2.51
CA LEU A 100 -11.35 -13.98 1.76
C LEU A 100 -10.19 -14.68 2.49
N LYS A 101 -9.32 -13.91 3.16
CA LYS A 101 -8.22 -14.47 3.96
C LYS A 101 -8.75 -15.21 5.20
N GLU A 102 -9.80 -14.69 5.83
CA GLU A 102 -10.46 -15.31 6.98
C GLU A 102 -11.21 -16.60 6.58
N GLU A 103 -11.95 -16.57 5.47
CA GLU A 103 -12.68 -17.72 4.90
C GLU A 103 -11.71 -18.85 4.56
N ARG A 104 -10.63 -18.55 3.81
CA ARG A 104 -9.56 -19.53 3.52
C ARG A 104 -9.00 -20.17 4.78
N ARG A 105 -8.75 -19.39 5.84
CA ARG A 105 -8.21 -19.91 7.11
C ARG A 105 -9.23 -20.79 7.85
N GLN A 106 -10.51 -20.47 7.78
CA GLN A 106 -11.57 -21.28 8.42
C GLN A 106 -11.72 -22.63 7.72
N GLU A 107 -11.69 -22.64 6.39
CA GLU A 107 -11.84 -23.86 5.61
C GLU A 107 -10.61 -24.77 5.66
N GLU A 108 -9.39 -24.21 5.66
CA GLU A 108 -8.15 -24.97 5.93
C GLU A 108 -8.21 -25.74 7.26
N ARG A 109 -8.92 -25.20 8.26
CA ARG A 109 -9.15 -25.88 9.56
C ARG A 109 -10.23 -26.94 9.48
N GLN A 110 -11.23 -26.75 8.63
CA GLN A 110 -12.41 -27.61 8.53
C GLN A 110 -12.27 -28.74 7.48
N ARG A 111 -11.21 -28.74 6.66
CA ARG A 111 -10.92 -29.75 5.61
C ARG A 111 -12.07 -29.98 4.62
N GLU A 112 -12.89 -28.96 4.38
CA GLU A 112 -14.01 -29.04 3.43
C GLU A 112 -13.51 -28.73 2.01
N SER A 113 -13.66 -29.68 1.09
CA SER A 113 -12.90 -29.73 -0.17
C SER A 113 -13.48 -28.86 -1.32
N GLY A 114 -14.64 -28.23 -1.15
CA GLY A 114 -15.38 -27.60 -2.27
C GLY A 114 -15.15 -26.09 -2.45
N ARG A 115 -15.19 -25.30 -1.37
CA ARG A 115 -15.09 -23.84 -1.41
C ARG A 115 -13.65 -23.33 -1.51
N MET A 116 -12.70 -24.02 -0.88
CA MET A 116 -11.26 -23.74 -0.95
C MET A 116 -10.72 -23.37 -2.35
N ALA A 117 -11.29 -23.90 -3.44
CA ALA A 117 -10.92 -23.52 -4.79
C ALA A 117 -11.38 -22.10 -5.19
N LEU A 118 -12.61 -21.67 -4.86
CA LEU A 118 -13.18 -20.40 -5.30
C LEU A 118 -12.59 -19.22 -4.53
N GLU A 119 -12.71 -19.21 -3.20
CA GLU A 119 -12.20 -18.13 -2.35
C GLU A 119 -10.68 -17.96 -2.53
N ALA A 120 -9.92 -19.06 -2.68
CA ALA A 120 -8.49 -18.98 -2.98
C ALA A 120 -8.21 -18.40 -4.37
N ARG A 121 -9.01 -18.73 -5.40
CA ARG A 121 -8.87 -18.12 -6.74
C ARG A 121 -9.23 -16.64 -6.72
N CYS A 122 -10.28 -16.23 -6.01
CA CYS A 122 -10.64 -14.83 -5.81
C CYS A 122 -9.55 -14.07 -5.05
N LEU A 123 -9.00 -14.66 -3.99
CA LEU A 123 -7.87 -14.10 -3.25
C LEU A 123 -6.61 -14.00 -4.12
N LEU A 124 -6.36 -14.97 -5.01
CA LEU A 124 -5.27 -14.92 -5.97
C LEU A 124 -5.44 -13.77 -6.96
N VAL A 125 -6.67 -13.47 -7.42
CA VAL A 125 -6.93 -12.27 -8.23
C VAL A 125 -6.62 -11.01 -7.43
N LEU A 126 -7.01 -10.93 -6.16
CA LEU A 126 -6.72 -9.76 -5.33
C LEU A 126 -5.21 -9.56 -5.06
N GLU A 127 -4.53 -10.59 -4.55
CA GLU A 127 -3.11 -10.51 -4.16
C GLU A 127 -2.15 -10.60 -5.36
N GLY A 128 -2.52 -11.31 -6.42
CA GLY A 128 -1.67 -11.60 -7.58
C GLY A 128 -1.87 -10.66 -8.76
N GLU A 129 -3.07 -10.10 -8.94
CA GLU A 129 -3.38 -9.26 -10.10
C GLU A 129 -3.76 -7.83 -9.68
N LEU A 130 -4.76 -7.68 -8.81
CA LEU A 130 -5.36 -6.39 -8.47
C LEU A 130 -4.38 -5.50 -7.71
N LEU A 131 -3.90 -5.94 -6.54
CA LEU A 131 -3.03 -5.13 -5.68
C LEU A 131 -1.70 -4.78 -6.39
N PRO A 132 -0.96 -5.75 -6.98
CA PRO A 132 0.21 -5.43 -7.81
C PRO A 132 -0.13 -4.52 -8.99
N GLY A 133 -1.29 -4.69 -9.62
CA GLY A 133 -1.76 -3.84 -10.72
C GLY A 133 -2.02 -2.39 -10.30
N LEU A 134 -2.52 -2.16 -9.09
CA LEU A 134 -2.67 -0.82 -8.51
C LEU A 134 -1.32 -0.20 -8.15
N VAL A 135 -0.41 -0.97 -7.56
CA VAL A 135 0.97 -0.54 -7.31
C VAL A 135 1.65 -0.15 -8.61
N SER A 136 1.59 -1.01 -9.63
CA SER A 136 2.14 -0.72 -10.96
C SER A 136 1.52 0.53 -11.58
N SER A 137 0.20 0.71 -11.46
CA SER A 137 -0.49 1.93 -11.93
C SER A 137 -0.03 3.18 -11.19
N CYS A 138 0.26 3.06 -9.89
CA CYS A 138 0.78 4.16 -9.07
C CYS A 138 2.18 4.58 -9.51
N LEU A 139 3.05 3.60 -9.79
CA LEU A 139 4.42 3.83 -10.23
C LEU A 139 4.48 4.48 -11.62
N HIS A 140 3.59 4.08 -12.54
CA HIS A 140 3.54 4.58 -13.91
C HIS A 140 2.48 5.68 -14.13
N ALA A 141 1.96 6.28 -13.06
CA ALA A 141 0.96 7.33 -13.18
C ALA A 141 1.58 8.57 -13.86
N LYS A 142 1.01 8.96 -15.00
CA LYS A 142 1.46 10.12 -15.81
C LYS A 142 1.19 11.48 -15.18
N THR A 143 0.42 11.55 -14.09
CA THR A 143 0.11 12.81 -13.43
C THR A 143 0.28 12.68 -11.91
N PRO A 144 0.79 13.72 -11.22
CA PRO A 144 0.90 13.71 -9.77
C PRO A 144 -0.44 13.49 -9.07
N LYS A 145 -1.53 14.03 -9.63
CA LYS A 145 -2.89 13.86 -9.10
C LYS A 145 -3.33 12.39 -9.13
N LEU A 146 -3.09 11.66 -10.23
CA LEU A 146 -3.43 10.25 -10.31
C LEU A 146 -2.56 9.40 -9.38
N SER A 147 -1.26 9.68 -9.32
CA SER A 147 -0.32 9.04 -8.39
C SER A 147 -0.78 9.21 -6.93
N ASP A 148 -1.15 10.43 -6.53
CA ASP A 148 -1.69 10.72 -5.19
C ASP A 148 -3.00 9.99 -4.90
N MET A 149 -3.92 9.94 -5.88
CA MET A 149 -5.18 9.21 -5.76
C MET A 149 -4.98 7.70 -5.57
N LEU A 150 -4.02 7.10 -6.28
CA LEU A 150 -3.70 5.68 -6.15
C LEU A 150 -3.00 5.38 -4.82
N ARG A 151 -2.05 6.23 -4.40
CA ARG A 151 -1.43 6.15 -3.06
C ARG A 151 -2.47 6.26 -1.95
N ARG A 152 -3.42 7.19 -2.06
CA ARG A 152 -4.52 7.35 -1.09
C ARG A 152 -5.38 6.09 -0.99
N LEU A 153 -5.72 5.47 -2.11
CA LEU A 153 -6.44 4.20 -2.11
C LEU A 153 -5.62 3.11 -1.41
N LEU A 154 -4.35 2.92 -1.78
CA LEU A 154 -3.47 1.92 -1.18
C LEU A 154 -3.28 2.14 0.33
N ARG A 155 -3.19 3.41 0.75
CA ARG A 155 -3.14 3.81 2.16
C ARG A 155 -4.38 3.40 2.93
N SER A 156 -5.56 3.66 2.37
CA SER A 156 -6.83 3.26 2.99
C SER A 156 -7.04 1.75 2.97
N ALA A 157 -6.56 1.06 1.92
CA ALA A 157 -6.67 -0.39 1.78
C ALA A 157 -5.72 -1.15 2.72
N LEU A 158 -4.48 -0.69 2.84
CA LEU A 158 -3.40 -1.47 3.45
C LEU A 158 -2.68 -0.69 4.55
N TYR A 159 -2.06 0.45 4.24
CA TYR A 159 -1.08 1.06 5.14
C TYR A 159 -1.66 1.50 6.48
N GLN A 160 -2.88 2.07 6.51
CA GLN A 160 -3.57 2.43 7.76
C GLN A 160 -4.03 1.23 8.59
N LYS A 161 -4.09 0.03 7.99
CA LYS A 161 -4.53 -1.20 8.65
C LYS A 161 -3.35 -2.05 9.11
N ARG A 162 -2.11 -1.65 8.76
CA ARG A 162 -0.86 -2.37 9.04
C ARG A 162 -0.63 -2.68 10.52
N THR A 163 -0.94 -1.74 11.41
CA THR A 163 -0.78 -1.92 12.87
C THR A 163 -1.78 -2.90 13.48
N LYS A 164 -2.86 -3.24 12.75
CA LYS A 164 -3.96 -4.06 13.28
C LYS A 164 -3.83 -5.54 12.92
N LEU A 165 -3.11 -5.87 11.86
CA LEU A 165 -3.09 -7.22 11.27
C LEU A 165 -1.74 -7.52 10.63
N VAL A 166 -0.99 -8.49 11.18
CA VAL A 166 0.31 -8.93 10.62
C VAL A 166 0.20 -9.38 9.16
N ALA A 167 -0.91 -10.01 8.78
CA ALA A 167 -1.17 -10.44 7.41
C ALA A 167 -1.21 -9.27 6.40
N VAL A 168 -1.51 -8.05 6.86
CA VAL A 168 -1.48 -6.86 6.00
C VAL A 168 -0.04 -6.53 5.61
N GLU A 169 0.92 -6.76 6.51
CA GLU A 169 2.33 -6.53 6.17
C GLU A 169 2.82 -7.53 5.11
N GLU A 170 2.45 -8.79 5.28
CA GLU A 170 2.81 -9.84 4.34
C GLU A 170 2.33 -9.51 2.92
N VAL A 171 1.08 -9.05 2.77
CA VAL A 171 0.54 -8.70 1.46
C VAL A 171 1.15 -7.40 0.93
N ILE A 172 1.47 -6.40 1.77
CA ILE A 172 2.17 -5.19 1.33
C ILE A 172 3.52 -5.58 0.75
N THR A 173 4.37 -6.26 1.51
CA THR A 173 5.71 -6.64 1.06
C THR A 173 5.67 -7.49 -0.20
N LYS A 174 4.82 -8.53 -0.24
CA LYS A 174 4.66 -9.39 -1.43
C LYS A 174 4.24 -8.62 -2.70
N THR A 175 3.38 -7.62 -2.56
CA THR A 175 2.81 -6.89 -3.72
C THR A 175 3.59 -5.65 -4.11
N HIS A 176 4.35 -5.05 -3.19
CA HIS A 176 5.04 -3.78 -3.38
C HIS A 176 6.52 -3.96 -3.67
N GLU A 177 7.21 -4.81 -2.89
CA GLU A 177 8.67 -4.91 -2.88
C GLU A 177 9.28 -5.08 -4.29
N PRO A 178 8.92 -6.11 -5.10
CA PRO A 178 9.55 -6.31 -6.40
C PRO A 178 9.28 -5.17 -7.38
N LEU A 179 8.11 -4.53 -7.30
CA LEU A 179 7.71 -3.46 -8.20
C LEU A 179 8.40 -2.14 -7.84
N ILE A 180 8.48 -1.82 -6.54
CA ILE A 180 9.13 -0.61 -6.03
C ILE A 180 10.61 -0.62 -6.37
N PHE A 181 11.34 -1.71 -6.07
CA PHE A 181 12.78 -1.75 -6.34
C PHE A 181 13.12 -1.68 -7.83
N ARG A 182 12.28 -2.26 -8.69
CA ARG A 182 12.43 -2.09 -10.14
C ARG A 182 12.19 -0.64 -10.56
N ALA A 183 11.17 0.01 -10.00
CA ALA A 183 10.81 1.38 -10.35
C ALA A 183 11.79 2.44 -9.81
N LEU A 184 12.40 2.19 -8.65
CA LEU A 184 13.46 3.04 -8.09
C LEU A 184 14.68 3.15 -9.01
N ASN A 185 14.95 2.12 -9.81
CA ASN A 185 16.06 2.06 -10.76
C ASN A 185 15.61 2.29 -12.22
N ALA A 186 14.39 2.79 -12.44
CA ALA A 186 13.88 2.99 -13.79
C ALA A 186 14.60 4.15 -14.50
N ALA A 187 14.79 4.03 -15.83
CA ALA A 187 15.34 5.12 -16.63
C ALA A 187 14.46 6.39 -16.58
N ASN A 188 13.14 6.22 -16.46
CA ASN A 188 12.19 7.32 -16.40
C ASN A 188 12.16 7.97 -15.00
N ALA A 189 12.46 9.27 -14.93
CA ALA A 189 12.52 10.03 -13.69
C ALA A 189 11.15 10.16 -12.98
N GLU A 190 10.03 10.25 -13.71
CA GLU A 190 8.70 10.28 -13.10
C GLU A 190 8.38 8.96 -12.39
N VAL A 191 8.80 7.82 -12.98
CA VAL A 191 8.64 6.50 -12.36
C VAL A 191 9.48 6.41 -11.08
N ARG A 192 10.73 6.87 -11.09
CA ARG A 192 11.57 6.94 -9.88
C ARG A 192 10.97 7.85 -8.81
N ARG A 193 10.45 9.02 -9.19
CA ARG A 193 9.76 9.94 -8.29
C ARG A 193 8.52 9.31 -7.67
N ASN A 194 7.67 8.65 -8.47
CA ASN A 194 6.50 7.94 -7.96
C ASN A 194 6.90 6.80 -7.01
N ALA A 195 7.97 6.07 -7.33
CA ALA A 195 8.53 5.04 -6.46
C ALA A 195 9.04 5.60 -5.13
N CYS A 196 9.69 6.77 -5.16
CA CYS A 196 10.11 7.51 -3.97
C CYS A 196 8.91 7.86 -3.07
N CYS A 197 7.82 8.39 -3.64
CA CYS A 197 6.60 8.64 -2.87
C CYS A 197 6.00 7.36 -2.27
N LEU A 198 5.97 6.27 -3.05
CA LEU A 198 5.32 5.03 -2.63
C LEU A 198 6.11 4.30 -1.54
N VAL A 199 7.44 4.20 -1.68
CA VAL A 199 8.30 3.56 -0.67
C VAL A 199 8.19 4.28 0.67
N THR A 200 8.10 5.62 0.68
CA THR A 200 7.87 6.41 1.89
C THR A 200 6.56 6.07 2.58
N GLU A 201 5.48 5.76 1.85
CA GLU A 201 4.18 5.45 2.45
C GLU A 201 4.08 4.05 3.03
N CYS A 202 4.79 3.09 2.43
CA CYS A 202 4.80 1.70 2.91
C CYS A 202 6.04 1.38 3.77
N PHE A 203 6.92 2.35 4.03
CA PHE A 203 8.14 2.14 4.80
C PHE A 203 7.83 1.73 6.26
N PRO A 204 8.62 0.81 6.86
CA PRO A 204 9.55 -0.10 6.20
C PRO A 204 8.80 -1.30 5.62
N LEU A 205 9.21 -1.87 4.49
CA LEU A 205 8.73 -3.20 4.07
C LEU A 205 9.37 -4.28 4.95
N THR A 206 8.60 -5.26 5.39
CA THR A 206 9.06 -6.39 6.22
C THR A 206 8.44 -7.72 5.81
N HIS A 207 9.23 -8.79 5.84
CA HIS A 207 8.75 -10.14 5.62
C HIS A 207 8.12 -10.72 6.90
N ALA A 208 6.94 -11.33 6.76
CA ALA A 208 6.37 -12.13 7.83
C ALA A 208 7.22 -13.39 8.10
N ARG A 209 7.32 -13.80 9.36
CA ARG A 209 8.04 -15.02 9.74
C ARG A 209 7.29 -16.24 9.20
N GLN A 210 7.95 -16.99 8.32
CA GLN A 210 7.33 -18.12 7.63
C GLN A 210 7.21 -19.35 8.53
N GLN A 211 6.17 -20.14 8.29
CA GLN A 211 6.11 -21.52 8.76
C GLN A 211 6.83 -22.37 7.73
N THR A 212 7.84 -23.12 8.15
CA THR A 212 8.55 -24.04 7.27
C THR A 212 7.78 -25.37 7.25
N ALA A 213 7.49 -25.87 6.05
CA ALA A 213 7.00 -27.24 5.91
C ALA A 213 8.14 -28.18 6.35
N GLY A 214 7.97 -28.80 7.53
CA GLY A 214 8.94 -29.77 8.02
C GLY A 214 9.07 -30.91 7.01
N GLY A 215 10.28 -31.12 6.50
CA GLY A 215 10.61 -32.33 5.76
C GLY A 215 10.33 -33.54 6.65
N GLY A 216 9.36 -34.37 6.26
CA GLY A 216 9.14 -35.72 6.78
C GLY A 216 9.11 -35.88 8.30
N GLN A 217 8.03 -35.43 8.94
CA GLN A 217 7.37 -35.99 10.15
C GLN A 217 6.65 -34.86 10.90
N GLY A 218 5.41 -34.55 10.50
CA GLY A 218 4.34 -33.98 11.33
C GLY A 218 4.53 -32.65 12.08
N GLY A 219 5.74 -32.09 12.18
CA GLY A 219 6.05 -30.88 12.93
C GLY A 219 6.20 -29.68 12.00
N SER A 220 5.25 -28.76 12.04
CA SER A 220 5.47 -27.42 11.47
C SER A 220 6.52 -26.69 12.33
N SER A 221 7.76 -26.65 11.87
CA SER A 221 8.78 -25.78 12.48
C SER A 221 8.57 -24.35 11.98
N ARG A 222 8.88 -23.35 12.81
CA ARG A 222 8.93 -21.96 12.36
C ARG A 222 10.33 -21.66 11.85
N GLN A 223 10.44 -20.84 10.80
CA GLN A 223 11.72 -20.32 10.33
C GLN A 223 12.58 -19.84 11.53
N PRO A 224 13.87 -20.19 11.61
CA PRO A 224 14.76 -19.73 12.67
C PRO A 224 14.70 -18.21 12.86
N LEU A 225 14.69 -17.76 14.13
CA LEU A 225 14.50 -16.35 14.46
C LEU A 225 15.61 -15.47 13.86
N GLU A 226 16.85 -15.94 13.91
CA GLU A 226 18.01 -15.19 13.42
C GLU A 226 18.01 -15.07 11.89
N GLU A 227 17.62 -16.12 11.16
CA GLU A 227 17.44 -16.04 9.70
C GLU A 227 16.37 -15.02 9.31
N TRP A 228 15.23 -15.01 10.01
CA TRP A 228 14.16 -14.05 9.75
C TRP A 228 14.58 -12.60 10.09
N LYS A 229 15.34 -12.40 11.18
CA LYS A 229 15.91 -11.09 11.51
C LYS A 229 16.89 -10.64 10.44
N GLN A 230 17.81 -11.50 10.02
CA GLN A 230 18.80 -11.19 9.00
C GLN A 230 18.13 -10.83 7.66
N LEU A 231 17.11 -11.59 7.26
CA LEU A 231 16.32 -11.31 6.05
C LEU A 231 15.72 -9.90 6.09
N ASN A 232 15.10 -9.53 7.21
CA ASN A 232 14.50 -8.20 7.37
C ASN A 232 15.53 -7.07 7.51
N GLN A 233 16.68 -7.33 8.13
CA GLN A 233 17.79 -6.37 8.17
C GLN A 233 18.33 -6.10 6.76
N ASN A 234 18.49 -7.15 5.94
CA ASN A 234 18.91 -6.99 4.54
C ASN A 234 17.88 -6.20 3.73
N LEU A 235 16.58 -6.47 3.91
CA LEU A 235 15.52 -5.72 3.25
C LEU A 235 15.48 -4.25 3.71
N LEU A 236 15.70 -3.99 5.00
CA LEU A 236 15.77 -2.62 5.53
C LEU A 236 16.97 -1.87 4.94
N ALA A 237 18.16 -2.48 4.94
CA ALA A 237 19.37 -1.89 4.34
C ALA A 237 19.15 -1.54 2.87
N LYS A 238 18.55 -2.45 2.10
CA LYS A 238 18.21 -2.22 0.68
C LYS A 238 17.26 -1.02 0.49
N GLN A 239 16.29 -0.83 1.37
CA GLN A 239 15.38 0.33 1.33
C GLN A 239 16.12 1.64 1.66
N ILE A 240 16.98 1.62 2.67
CA ILE A 240 17.82 2.75 3.08
C ILE A 240 18.75 3.15 1.92
N ASP A 241 19.46 2.19 1.33
CA ASP A 241 20.38 2.43 0.21
C ASP A 241 19.66 3.06 -0.98
N ALA A 242 18.46 2.56 -1.31
CA ALA A 242 17.67 3.11 -2.39
C ALA A 242 17.21 4.55 -2.09
N MET A 243 16.75 4.84 -0.88
CA MET A 243 16.38 6.20 -0.45
C MET A 243 17.58 7.14 -0.47
N ALA A 244 18.74 6.68 0.01
CA ALA A 244 19.97 7.45 0.01
C ALA A 244 20.51 7.71 -1.41
N SER A 245 20.23 6.82 -2.36
CA SER A 245 20.55 6.98 -3.78
C SER A 245 19.64 8.02 -4.45
N LEU A 246 18.35 8.03 -4.12
CA LEU A 246 17.39 9.02 -4.65
C LEU A 246 17.73 10.47 -4.25
N LEU A 247 18.36 10.68 -3.08
CA LEU A 247 18.85 12.01 -2.67
C LEU A 247 19.95 12.53 -3.62
N MET A 248 20.61 11.65 -4.37
CA MET A 248 21.70 11.96 -5.29
C MET A 248 21.29 11.75 -6.76
N ASP A 249 19.99 11.66 -7.06
CA ASP A 249 19.48 11.41 -8.42
C ASP A 249 19.83 12.52 -9.42
N ASP A 250 20.12 12.19 -10.67
CA ASP A 250 20.44 13.22 -11.68
C ASP A 250 19.25 14.18 -11.95
N CYS A 251 18.02 13.72 -11.75
CA CYS A 251 16.82 14.53 -11.93
C CYS A 251 16.52 15.38 -10.69
N VAL A 252 16.50 16.71 -10.85
CA VAL A 252 16.18 17.67 -9.78
C VAL A 252 14.83 17.41 -9.12
N GLU A 253 13.82 16.97 -9.87
CA GLU A 253 12.49 16.67 -9.34
C GLU A 253 12.48 15.42 -8.45
N VAL A 254 13.31 14.43 -8.79
CA VAL A 254 13.47 13.21 -7.98
C VAL A 254 14.22 13.54 -6.70
N ARG A 255 15.36 14.24 -6.78
CA ARG A 255 16.13 14.67 -5.58
C ARG A 255 15.30 15.51 -4.62
N GLY A 256 14.58 16.49 -5.14
CA GLY A 256 13.70 17.31 -4.32
C GLY A 256 12.62 16.48 -3.63
N GLN A 257 11.97 15.55 -4.35
CA GLN A 257 11.00 14.63 -3.74
C GLN A 257 11.66 13.72 -2.69
N ALA A 258 12.87 13.24 -2.95
CA ALA A 258 13.63 12.39 -2.04
C ALA A 258 13.96 13.11 -0.74
N ALA A 259 14.35 14.39 -0.78
CA ALA A 259 14.60 15.19 0.42
C ALA A 259 13.38 15.20 1.35
N THR A 260 12.20 15.52 0.81
CA THR A 260 10.94 15.50 1.58
C THR A 260 10.61 14.09 2.09
N SER A 261 10.70 13.09 1.21
CA SER A 261 10.35 11.69 1.51
C SER A 261 11.25 11.10 2.60
N VAL A 262 12.56 11.31 2.53
CA VAL A 262 13.54 10.81 3.50
C VAL A 262 13.41 11.57 4.82
N GLY A 263 13.18 12.89 4.80
CA GLY A 263 12.88 13.65 6.02
C GLY A 263 11.67 13.09 6.76
N PHE A 264 10.60 12.71 6.04
CA PHE A 264 9.43 12.07 6.65
C PHE A 264 9.73 10.69 7.23
N VAL A 265 10.51 9.85 6.51
CA VAL A 265 10.92 8.53 7.02
C VAL A 265 11.78 8.66 8.28
N LEU A 266 12.78 9.55 8.25
CA LEU A 266 13.64 9.82 9.41
C LEU A 266 12.83 10.27 10.62
N LYS A 267 11.87 11.19 10.44
CA LYS A 267 10.99 11.65 11.54
C LYS A 267 10.17 10.50 12.14
N GLY A 268 9.65 9.60 11.31
CA GLY A 268 8.77 8.51 11.75
C GLY A 268 9.51 7.28 12.30
N HIS A 269 10.78 7.10 11.93
CA HIS A 269 11.52 5.86 12.16
C HIS A 269 12.92 6.06 12.73
N TRP A 270 13.24 7.23 13.29
CA TRP A 270 14.58 7.59 13.77
C TRP A 270 15.27 6.48 14.59
N ASP A 271 14.60 5.98 15.63
CA ASP A 271 15.18 4.97 16.53
C ASP A 271 15.19 3.55 15.96
N ALA A 272 14.42 3.29 14.90
CA ALA A 272 14.36 1.99 14.23
C ALA A 272 15.47 1.82 13.16
N LEU A 273 16.16 2.91 12.82
CA LEU A 273 17.19 2.93 11.78
C LEU A 273 18.59 2.85 12.39
N PRO A 274 19.57 2.21 11.71
CA PRO A 274 20.95 2.26 12.15
C PRO A 274 21.50 3.70 12.15
N ALA A 275 22.17 4.09 13.23
CA ALA A 275 22.63 5.47 13.42
C ALA A 275 23.58 5.97 12.32
N ALA A 276 24.40 5.08 11.74
CA ALA A 276 25.27 5.41 10.62
C ALA A 276 24.49 5.82 9.37
N ASP A 277 23.38 5.13 9.09
CA ASP A 277 22.51 5.39 7.95
C ASP A 277 21.69 6.67 8.13
N VAL A 278 21.20 6.91 9.35
CA VAL A 278 20.54 8.17 9.74
C VAL A 278 21.49 9.34 9.49
N LYS A 279 22.73 9.24 9.99
CA LYS A 279 23.76 10.27 9.79
C LYS A 279 24.03 10.52 8.30
N ASN A 280 24.18 9.45 7.51
CA ASN A 280 24.42 9.53 6.07
C ASN A 280 23.26 10.26 5.36
N MET A 281 22.01 9.86 5.61
CA MET A 281 20.84 10.48 4.99
C MET A 281 20.66 11.95 5.40
N VAL A 282 20.87 12.28 6.69
CA VAL A 282 20.80 13.67 7.17
C VAL A 282 21.87 14.54 6.51
N ASN A 283 23.10 14.06 6.39
CA ASN A 283 24.17 14.80 5.73
C ASN A 283 23.86 15.05 4.25
N LYS A 284 23.35 14.04 3.53
CA LYS A 284 22.91 14.21 2.13
C LYS A 284 21.80 15.25 2.00
N ILE A 285 20.81 15.27 2.90
CA ILE A 285 19.78 16.32 2.91
C ILE A 285 20.41 17.70 3.18
N ALA A 286 21.38 17.79 4.09
CA ALA A 286 22.10 19.03 4.38
C ALA A 286 22.87 19.55 3.16
N GLU A 287 23.55 18.68 2.42
CA GLU A 287 24.22 19.02 1.16
C GLU A 287 23.22 19.57 0.12
N LEU A 288 22.01 19.00 0.03
CA LEU A 288 20.95 19.48 -0.87
C LEU A 288 20.43 20.89 -0.49
N CYS A 289 20.67 21.39 0.71
CA CYS A 289 20.36 22.78 1.06
C CYS A 289 21.21 23.78 0.25
N HIS A 290 22.33 23.32 -0.32
CA HIS A 290 23.19 24.07 -1.22
C HIS A 290 23.18 23.50 -2.64
N ASP A 291 22.10 22.81 -3.04
CA ASP A 291 21.95 22.29 -4.40
C ASP A 291 22.21 23.37 -5.46
N SER A 292 23.19 23.13 -6.32
CA SER A 292 23.65 24.09 -7.33
C SER A 292 22.69 24.20 -8.51
N CYS A 293 21.90 23.15 -8.78
CA CYS A 293 21.07 23.05 -9.97
C CYS A 293 19.67 23.65 -9.77
N SER A 294 19.11 23.64 -8.56
CA SER A 294 17.71 24.00 -8.34
C SER A 294 17.44 24.62 -6.97
N SER A 295 16.87 25.83 -6.97
CA SER A 295 16.34 26.46 -5.75
C SER A 295 15.20 25.68 -5.10
N ALA A 296 14.37 25.00 -5.91
CA ALA A 296 13.28 24.19 -5.40
C ALA A 296 13.78 22.98 -4.60
N VAL A 297 14.92 22.39 -5.00
CA VAL A 297 15.58 21.32 -4.23
C VAL A 297 16.09 21.87 -2.90
N ARG A 298 16.74 23.05 -2.90
CA ARG A 298 17.18 23.72 -1.67
C ARG A 298 16.03 23.96 -0.70
N CYS A 299 14.91 24.51 -1.18
CA CYS A 299 13.72 24.73 -0.35
C CYS A 299 13.21 23.42 0.30
N LYS A 300 13.06 22.35 -0.50
CA LYS A 300 12.60 21.06 0.03
C LYS A 300 13.58 20.43 1.02
N ALA A 301 14.88 20.63 0.83
CA ALA A 301 15.90 20.16 1.76
C ALA A 301 15.82 20.90 3.10
N VAL A 302 15.67 22.23 3.08
CA VAL A 302 15.45 23.03 4.29
C VAL A 302 14.16 22.61 4.99
N GLU A 303 13.06 22.42 4.26
CA GLU A 303 11.80 21.92 4.82
C GLU A 303 11.94 20.53 5.45
N ALA A 304 12.72 19.64 4.84
CA ALA A 304 12.99 18.31 5.37
C ALA A 304 13.77 18.38 6.70
N LEU A 305 14.81 19.22 6.78
CA LEU A 305 15.53 19.45 8.05
C LEU A 305 14.62 20.13 9.10
N GLY A 306 13.80 21.10 8.67
CA GLY A 306 12.81 21.73 9.54
C GLY A 306 11.81 20.73 10.11
N CYS A 307 11.38 19.74 9.31
CA CYS A 307 10.50 18.67 9.76
C CYS A 307 11.14 17.80 10.88
N LEU A 308 12.47 17.63 10.84
CA LEU A 308 13.24 16.89 11.84
C LEU A 308 13.44 17.69 13.14
N LEU A 309 13.31 19.03 13.13
CA LEU A 309 13.34 19.83 14.36
C LEU A 309 12.20 19.51 15.33
N ASP A 310 11.10 18.95 14.85
CA ASP A 310 10.02 18.47 15.73
C ASP A 310 10.32 17.09 16.34
N CYS A 311 11.39 16.42 15.91
CA CYS A 311 11.79 15.11 16.40
C CYS A 311 12.80 15.28 17.55
N ALA A 312 12.41 14.89 18.77
CA ALA A 312 13.27 14.97 19.95
C ALA A 312 14.58 14.17 19.77
N HIS A 313 14.52 13.03 19.08
CA HIS A 313 15.67 12.17 18.83
C HIS A 313 16.64 12.74 17.78
N ALA A 314 16.16 13.67 16.94
CA ALA A 314 16.98 14.32 15.92
C ALA A 314 17.72 15.57 16.43
N GLN A 315 17.42 16.06 17.64
CA GLN A 315 17.94 17.35 18.14
C GLN A 315 19.48 17.43 18.14
N ASP A 316 20.16 16.36 18.56
CA ASP A 316 21.62 16.33 18.60
C ASP A 316 22.24 16.36 17.19
N ALA A 317 21.59 15.71 16.23
CA ALA A 317 22.00 15.76 14.83
C ALA A 317 21.74 17.16 14.25
N MET A 318 20.55 17.73 14.47
CA MET A 318 20.18 19.06 13.99
C MET A 318 21.06 20.16 14.56
N ARG A 319 21.41 20.08 15.86
CA ARG A 319 22.35 21.00 16.51
C ARG A 319 23.71 21.05 15.81
N LYS A 320 24.18 19.93 15.25
CA LYS A 320 25.45 19.84 14.53
C LYS A 320 25.34 20.29 13.08
N VAL A 321 24.23 19.96 12.41
CA VAL A 321 24.06 20.14 10.96
C VAL A 321 23.58 21.56 10.61
N LEU A 322 22.64 22.11 11.36
CA LEU A 322 22.01 23.39 11.02
C LEU A 322 22.98 24.60 11.01
N PRO A 323 23.92 24.76 11.97
CA PRO A 323 24.87 25.86 11.92
C PRO A 323 25.69 25.85 10.62
N ALA A 324 26.14 24.67 10.19
CA ALA A 324 26.89 24.51 8.95
C ALA A 324 26.05 24.89 7.71
N VAL A 325 24.80 24.44 7.63
CA VAL A 325 23.87 24.77 6.53
C VAL A 325 23.54 26.27 6.48
N LEU A 326 23.42 26.92 7.63
CA LEU A 326 23.09 28.34 7.74
C LEU A 326 24.32 29.26 7.62
N GLY A 327 25.53 28.69 7.52
CA GLY A 327 26.77 29.46 7.52
C GLY A 327 27.06 30.16 8.86
N LEU A 328 26.43 29.71 9.94
CA LEU A 328 26.65 30.17 11.30
C LEU A 328 27.86 29.40 11.85
N ARG A 329 29.03 30.05 11.82
CA ARG A 329 30.26 29.54 12.46
C ARG A 329 30.21 29.76 13.97
#